data_AF-A0A0R2Q7S9-F1
#
_entry.id   AF-A0A0R2Q7S9-F1
#
_cell.length_a   1.000
_cell.length_b   1.000
_cell.length_c   1.000
_cell.angle_alpha   90.00
_cell.angle_beta   90.00
_cell.angle_gamma   90.00
#
_symmetry.space_group_name_H-M   'P 1'
#
loop_
_entity.id
_entity.type
_entity.pdbx_description
1 polymer ?
#
loop_
_entity_poly.entity_id
_entity_poly.type
_entity_poly.pdbx_seq_one_letter_code
_entity_poly.pdbx_strand_id
1 'polypeptide(L)'
;MPTLADGIAVKQPGDVTRPLITDWVDELVDVDEDGVADAMMILLERSKMYVEGGGAVGVSALLNSRVKPAKKGKTCIVLSGGNVDIGLIPNLIRRYETKAGRRALLFARVSDRPGALAEFLTVLAKSGANIIEVSHVREGLNLHVRETGVQVVLEVRGRDHTAEIITIVKSEGFEISEMTS
;
A
#
# COMPACT_ATOMS: atom_id res chain seq x y z
N MET A 1 -15.31 7.19 -8.27
CA MET A 1 -14.73 5.84 -8.08
C MET A 1 -15.68 5.04 -7.19
N PRO A 2 -15.82 3.73 -7.40
CA PRO A 2 -16.50 2.87 -6.44
C PRO A 2 -15.72 2.82 -5.12
N THR A 3 -16.44 2.81 -3.99
CA THR A 3 -15.87 2.74 -2.63
C THR A 3 -15.47 1.30 -2.30
N LEU A 4 -14.45 1.13 -1.44
CA LEU A 4 -14.10 -0.15 -0.83
C LEU A 4 -15.21 -0.67 0.10
N ALA A 5 -16.09 0.22 0.55
CA ALA A 5 -17.20 -0.05 1.46
C ALA A 5 -18.53 -0.11 0.71
N ASP A 6 -18.58 -0.87 -0.38
CA ASP A 6 -19.75 -1.03 -1.25
C ASP A 6 -20.99 -1.56 -0.52
N GLY A 7 -20.82 -2.47 0.44
CA GLY A 7 -21.89 -3.01 1.29
C GLY A 7 -22.61 -1.96 2.15
N ILE A 8 -22.02 -0.78 2.35
CA ILE A 8 -22.64 0.35 3.05
C ILE A 8 -22.85 1.58 2.15
N ALA A 9 -22.62 1.45 0.83
CA ALA A 9 -22.77 2.52 -0.15
C ALA A 9 -24.24 2.80 -0.51
N VAL A 10 -25.03 3.17 0.50
CA VAL A 10 -26.47 3.46 0.35
C VAL A 10 -26.73 4.96 0.23
N LYS A 11 -27.74 5.34 -0.56
CA LYS A 11 -28.09 6.75 -0.78
C LYS A 11 -28.67 7.40 0.48
N GLN A 12 -29.52 6.67 1.20
CA GLN A 12 -30.17 7.13 2.43
C GLN A 12 -30.40 5.92 3.36
N PRO A 13 -30.32 6.12 4.69
CA PRO A 13 -30.78 5.11 5.65
C PRO A 13 -32.27 4.81 5.46
N GLY A 14 -32.69 3.58 5.77
CA GLY A 14 -34.08 3.17 5.62
C GLY A 14 -35.03 3.88 6.59
N ASP A 15 -36.33 3.90 6.25
CA ASP A 15 -37.35 4.63 7.00
C ASP A 15 -37.49 4.17 8.47
N VAL A 16 -37.20 2.90 8.74
CA VAL A 16 -37.23 2.33 10.10
C VAL A 16 -35.94 2.61 10.87
N THR A 17 -34.78 2.59 10.22
CA THR A 17 -33.49 2.74 10.91
C THR A 17 -33.09 4.19 11.11
N ARG A 18 -33.53 5.10 10.24
CA ARG A 18 -33.21 6.53 10.34
C ARG A 18 -33.68 7.17 11.66
N PRO A 19 -34.92 6.96 12.15
CA PRO A 19 -35.32 7.47 13.45
C PRO A 19 -34.48 6.89 14.59
N LEU A 20 -34.19 5.59 14.56
CA LEU A 20 -33.37 4.93 15.58
C LEU A 20 -31.96 5.50 15.66
N ILE A 21 -31.33 5.77 14.51
CA ILE A 21 -30.02 6.42 14.46
C ILE A 21 -30.11 7.82 15.08
N THR A 22 -31.16 8.58 14.74
CA THR A 22 -31.34 9.96 15.24
C THR A 22 -31.54 9.99 16.76
N ASP A 23 -32.24 9.01 17.31
CA ASP A 23 -32.60 8.97 18.73
C ASP A 23 -31.50 8.36 19.63
N TRP A 24 -30.70 7.41 19.10
CA TRP A 24 -29.83 6.56 19.93
C TRP A 24 -28.33 6.58 19.57
N VAL A 25 -27.94 7.10 18.41
CA VAL A 25 -26.51 7.16 18.04
C VAL A 25 -25.91 8.47 18.54
N ASP A 26 -24.87 8.37 19.38
CA ASP A 26 -24.21 9.53 19.95
C ASP A 26 -23.44 10.37 18.91
N GLU A 27 -22.81 9.70 17.94
CA GLU A 27 -21.93 10.34 16.97
C GLU A 27 -21.91 9.59 15.64
N LEU A 28 -21.89 10.34 14.53
CA LEU A 28 -21.61 9.84 13.19
C LEU A 28 -20.25 10.39 12.75
N VAL A 29 -19.36 9.49 12.34
CA VAL A 29 -18.05 9.85 11.80
C VAL A 29 -17.88 9.29 10.40
N ASP A 30 -17.12 10.01 9.58
CA ASP A 30 -16.66 9.57 8.28
C ASP A 30 -15.20 9.07 8.35
N VAL A 31 -14.85 8.22 7.39
CA VAL A 31 -13.51 7.66 7.16
C VAL A 31 -13.17 7.74 5.68
N ASP A 32 -11.89 7.82 5.37
CA ASP A 32 -11.38 7.83 4.01
C ASP A 32 -11.15 6.41 3.47
N GLU A 33 -11.17 6.28 2.15
CA GLU A 33 -10.89 5.00 1.45
C GLU A 33 -9.51 4.45 1.82
N ASP A 34 -8.51 5.33 1.94
CA ASP A 34 -7.14 4.97 2.27
C ASP A 34 -7.01 4.40 3.69
N GLY A 35 -7.76 4.95 4.65
CA GLY A 35 -7.83 4.42 6.02
C GLY A 35 -8.59 3.10 6.09
N VAL A 36 -9.65 2.93 5.29
CA VAL A 36 -10.36 1.64 5.16
C VAL A 36 -9.43 0.57 4.60
N ALA A 37 -8.68 0.87 3.54
CA ALA A 37 -7.67 -0.02 2.98
C ALA A 37 -6.60 -0.43 4.01
N ASP A 38 -6.09 0.53 4.79
CA ASP A 38 -5.11 0.26 5.84
C ASP A 38 -5.70 -0.61 6.96
N ALA A 39 -6.94 -0.34 7.37
CA ALA A 39 -7.64 -1.14 8.38
C ALA A 39 -7.84 -2.59 7.94
N MET A 40 -8.25 -2.82 6.68
CA MET A 40 -8.36 -4.16 6.10
C MET A 40 -7.02 -4.90 6.16
N MET A 41 -5.92 -4.24 5.79
CA MET A 41 -4.58 -4.86 5.82
C MET A 41 -4.08 -5.12 7.23
N ILE A 42 -4.36 -4.23 8.19
CA ILE A 42 -4.02 -4.45 9.60
C ILE A 42 -4.79 -5.65 10.17
N LEU A 43 -6.09 -5.77 9.89
CA LEU A 43 -6.91 -6.91 10.32
C LEU A 43 -6.39 -8.23 9.73
N LEU A 44 -6.03 -8.22 8.44
CA LEU A 44 -5.47 -9.38 7.77
C LEU A 44 -4.08 -9.74 8.33
N GLU A 45 -3.19 -8.77 8.50
CA GLU A 45 -1.82 -8.99 8.93
C GLU A 45 -1.73 -9.40 10.40
N ARG A 46 -2.45 -8.71 11.30
CA ARG A 46 -2.33 -8.86 12.76
C ARG A 46 -3.32 -9.85 13.35
N SER A 47 -4.56 -9.87 12.85
CA SER A 47 -5.64 -10.69 13.40
C SER A 47 -5.96 -11.91 12.53
N LYS A 48 -5.37 -12.00 11.33
CA LYS A 48 -5.67 -13.04 10.32
C LYS A 48 -7.15 -13.06 9.93
N MET A 49 -7.83 -11.93 10.09
CA MET A 49 -9.24 -11.76 9.75
C MET A 49 -9.36 -11.17 8.36
N TYR A 50 -10.17 -11.82 7.52
CA TYR A 50 -10.48 -11.38 6.18
C TYR A 50 -11.77 -10.57 6.23
N VAL A 51 -11.66 -9.25 6.13
CA VAL A 51 -12.76 -8.29 6.39
C VAL A 51 -12.93 -7.37 5.20
N GLU A 52 -14.18 -7.17 4.76
CA GLU A 52 -14.50 -6.26 3.64
C GLU A 52 -14.41 -4.79 4.07
N GLY A 53 -14.39 -3.86 3.13
CA GLY A 53 -14.20 -2.44 3.45
C GLY A 53 -15.29 -1.92 4.41
N GLY A 54 -16.55 -2.25 4.15
CA GLY A 54 -17.68 -1.92 5.04
C GLY A 54 -17.51 -2.47 6.46
N GLY A 55 -16.99 -3.70 6.59
CA GLY A 55 -16.68 -4.30 7.89
C GLY A 55 -15.46 -3.72 8.60
N ALA A 56 -14.57 -3.04 7.86
CA ALA A 56 -13.34 -2.46 8.39
C ALA A 56 -13.48 -0.98 8.79
N VAL A 57 -14.58 -0.30 8.46
CA VAL A 57 -14.74 1.16 8.70
C VAL A 57 -14.59 1.56 10.17
N GLY A 58 -15.08 0.74 11.11
CA GLY A 58 -14.93 1.02 12.54
C GLY A 58 -13.47 0.94 13.00
N VAL A 59 -12.67 0.05 12.42
CA VAL A 59 -11.23 -0.05 12.67
C VAL A 59 -10.50 1.13 12.06
N SER A 60 -10.86 1.53 10.84
CA SER A 60 -10.33 2.74 10.20
C SER A 60 -10.60 3.98 11.05
N ALA A 61 -11.82 4.14 11.56
CA ALA A 61 -12.19 5.27 12.41
C ALA A 61 -11.32 5.35 13.67
N LEU A 62 -11.00 4.20 14.28
CA LEU A 62 -10.14 4.15 15.46
C LEU A 62 -8.68 4.46 15.13
N LEU A 63 -8.14 3.85 14.07
CA LEU A 63 -6.74 4.05 13.65
C LEU A 63 -6.45 5.51 13.26
N ASN A 64 -7.41 6.15 12.61
CA ASN A 64 -7.31 7.54 12.17
C ASN A 64 -7.81 8.54 13.22
N SER A 65 -8.02 8.11 14.47
CA SER A 65 -8.46 8.96 15.58
C SER A 65 -9.76 9.74 15.31
N ARG A 66 -10.63 9.22 14.43
CA ARG A 66 -11.98 9.76 14.20
C ARG A 66 -12.88 9.49 15.40
N VAL A 67 -12.66 8.35 16.08
CA VAL A 67 -13.28 8.02 17.37
C VAL A 67 -12.22 7.71 18.40
N LYS A 68 -12.51 8.01 19.66
CA LYS A 68 -11.63 7.69 20.79
C LYS A 68 -12.15 6.46 21.52
N PRO A 69 -11.26 5.56 21.99
CA PRO A 69 -11.66 4.51 22.92
C PRO A 69 -12.40 5.08 24.13
N ALA A 70 -13.32 4.29 24.67
CA ALA A 70 -14.00 4.63 25.90
C ALA A 70 -12.99 4.87 27.04
N LYS A 71 -13.15 5.98 27.78
CA LYS A 71 -12.28 6.32 28.93
C LYS A 71 -12.33 5.28 30.05
N LYS A 72 -13.44 4.54 30.15
CA LYS A 72 -13.66 3.44 31.09
C LYS A 72 -14.36 2.30 30.36
N GLY A 73 -14.02 1.06 30.70
CA GLY A 73 -14.60 -0.14 30.10
C GLY A 73 -13.85 -0.63 28.86
N LYS A 74 -14.52 -1.45 28.04
CA LYS A 74 -13.98 -2.04 26.81
C LYS A 74 -14.62 -1.37 25.59
N THR A 75 -13.80 -1.06 24.59
CA THR A 75 -14.27 -0.62 23.27
C THR A 75 -14.34 -1.84 22.36
N CYS A 76 -15.47 -2.02 21.68
CA CYS A 76 -15.67 -3.10 20.72
C CYS A 76 -15.99 -2.52 19.36
N ILE A 77 -15.41 -3.10 18.31
CA ILE A 77 -15.73 -2.77 16.92
C ILE A 77 -16.40 -3.98 16.30
N VAL A 78 -17.50 -3.77 15.59
CA VAL A 78 -18.19 -4.83 14.85
C VAL A 78 -17.54 -4.97 13.48
N LEU A 79 -17.03 -6.16 13.19
CA LEU A 79 -16.54 -6.54 11.87
C LEU A 79 -17.70 -7.19 11.11
N SER A 80 -18.42 -6.40 10.32
CA SER A 80 -19.76 -6.77 9.82
C SER A 80 -19.78 -7.72 8.61
N GLY A 81 -18.66 -7.90 7.91
CA GLY A 81 -18.61 -8.73 6.70
C GLY A 81 -17.19 -9.07 6.26
N GLY A 82 -17.09 -10.14 5.47
CA GLY A 82 -15.82 -10.70 4.99
C GLY A 82 -15.85 -11.11 3.52
N ASN A 83 -16.81 -10.62 2.74
CA ASN A 83 -16.94 -10.95 1.32
C ASN A 83 -16.03 -10.05 0.48
N VAL A 84 -14.72 -10.19 0.67
CA VAL A 84 -13.74 -9.34 -0.02
C VAL A 84 -13.41 -9.92 -1.39
N ASP A 85 -13.44 -9.08 -2.42
CA ASP A 85 -12.90 -9.42 -3.74
C ASP A 85 -11.41 -9.77 -3.64
N ILE A 86 -11.08 -11.03 -3.93
CA ILE A 86 -9.72 -11.54 -3.91
C ILE A 86 -8.84 -10.81 -4.94
N GLY A 87 -9.41 -10.33 -6.04
CA GLY A 87 -8.70 -9.56 -7.06
C GLY A 87 -8.16 -8.21 -6.56
N LEU A 88 -8.77 -7.65 -5.52
CA LEU A 88 -8.37 -6.38 -4.91
C LEU A 88 -7.15 -6.55 -3.97
N ILE A 89 -7.04 -7.70 -3.30
CA ILE A 89 -6.04 -7.95 -2.24
C ILE A 89 -4.60 -7.69 -2.69
N PRO A 90 -4.13 -8.14 -3.88
CA PRO A 90 -2.76 -7.87 -4.32
C PRO A 90 -2.45 -6.36 -4.41
N ASN A 91 -3.41 -5.53 -4.82
CA ASN A 91 -3.23 -4.08 -4.87
C ASN A 91 -3.15 -3.47 -3.48
N LEU A 92 -4.00 -3.91 -2.55
CA LEU A 92 -3.96 -3.45 -1.16
C LEU A 92 -2.64 -3.82 -0.47
N ILE A 93 -2.17 -5.05 -0.66
CA ILE A 93 -0.87 -5.50 -0.14
C ILE A 93 0.25 -4.63 -0.69
N ARG A 94 0.31 -4.42 -2.02
CA ARG A 94 1.33 -3.57 -2.66
C ARG A 94 1.35 -2.16 -2.07
N ARG A 95 0.18 -1.53 -1.95
CA ARG A 95 0.04 -0.18 -1.39
C ARG A 95 0.50 -0.15 0.07
N TYR A 96 0.07 -1.13 0.87
CA TYR A 96 0.40 -1.22 2.30
C TYR A 96 1.89 -1.46 2.54
N GLU A 97 2.53 -2.35 1.78
CA GLU A 97 3.97 -2.60 1.85
C GLU A 97 4.79 -1.37 1.45
N THR A 98 4.36 -0.67 0.40
CA THR A 98 5.01 0.57 -0.08
C THR A 98 4.93 1.65 1.00
N LYS A 99 3.74 1.87 1.57
CA LYS A 99 3.54 2.84 2.67
C LYS A 99 4.38 2.49 3.90
N ALA A 100 4.47 1.20 4.24
CA ALA A 100 5.29 0.68 5.32
C ALA A 100 6.80 0.72 5.04
N GLY A 101 7.23 1.09 3.82
CA GLY A 101 8.64 1.12 3.43
C GLY A 101 9.26 -0.27 3.29
N ARG A 102 8.45 -1.31 3.07
CA ARG A 102 8.88 -2.70 2.82
C ARG A 102 9.00 -3.04 1.34
N ARG A 103 8.53 -2.14 0.47
CA ARG A 103 8.59 -2.26 -0.98
C ARG A 103 9.12 -0.95 -1.56
N ALA A 104 10.13 -1.03 -2.42
CA ALA A 104 10.72 0.12 -3.09
C ALA A 104 10.59 -0.02 -4.61
N LEU A 105 10.17 1.05 -5.28
CA LEU A 105 10.24 1.17 -6.73
C LEU A 105 11.44 2.05 -7.07
N LEU A 106 12.42 1.48 -7.75
CA LEU A 106 13.59 2.22 -8.20
C LEU A 106 13.63 2.26 -9.73
N PHE A 107 14.06 3.38 -10.27
CA PHE A 107 14.35 3.55 -11.68
C PHE A 107 15.85 3.78 -11.86
N ALA A 108 16.47 2.99 -12.73
CA ALA A 108 17.87 3.11 -13.08
C ALA A 108 18.07 3.29 -14.59
N ARG A 109 19.08 4.07 -14.97
CA ARG A 109 19.58 4.09 -16.36
C ARG A 109 20.73 3.09 -16.46
N VAL A 110 20.63 2.19 -17.41
CA VAL A 110 21.62 1.13 -17.65
C VAL A 110 22.10 1.22 -19.09
N SER A 111 23.40 0.99 -19.31
CA SER A 111 23.95 0.96 -20.67
C SER A 111 23.30 -0.14 -21.52
N ASP A 112 22.94 0.18 -22.76
CA ASP A 112 22.37 -0.77 -23.73
C ASP A 112 23.48 -1.61 -24.38
N ARG A 113 24.21 -2.36 -23.55
CA ARG A 113 25.25 -3.32 -23.96
C ARG A 113 24.98 -4.70 -23.34
N PRO A 114 25.40 -5.79 -24.00
CA PRO A 114 25.32 -7.12 -23.40
C PRO A 114 25.99 -7.15 -22.02
N GLY A 115 25.31 -7.77 -21.05
CA GLY A 115 25.79 -7.93 -19.67
C GLY A 115 25.46 -6.78 -18.72
N ALA A 116 25.14 -5.57 -19.19
CA ALA A 116 24.95 -4.41 -18.31
C ALA A 116 23.78 -4.59 -17.31
N LEU A 117 22.66 -5.18 -17.75
CA LEU A 117 21.56 -5.52 -16.84
C LEU A 117 22.00 -6.57 -15.80
N ALA A 118 22.78 -7.57 -16.20
CA ALA A 118 23.26 -8.59 -15.28
C ALA A 118 24.20 -8.00 -14.21
N GLU A 119 25.08 -7.07 -14.62
CA GLU A 119 25.94 -6.30 -13.70
C GLU A 119 25.09 -5.50 -12.70
N PHE A 120 24.08 -4.76 -13.19
CA PHE A 120 23.16 -4.00 -12.36
C PHE A 120 22.41 -4.87 -11.34
N LEU A 121 21.81 -5.98 -11.78
CA LEU A 121 21.09 -6.91 -10.90
C LEU A 121 22.03 -7.58 -9.88
N THR A 122 23.29 -7.81 -10.25
CA THR A 122 24.32 -8.33 -9.33
C THR A 122 24.62 -7.35 -8.20
N VAL A 123 24.71 -6.05 -8.50
CA VAL A 123 24.90 -5.01 -7.48
C VAL A 123 23.69 -4.94 -6.55
N LEU A 124 22.47 -4.98 -7.09
CA LEU A 124 21.25 -5.04 -6.28
C LEU A 124 21.22 -6.29 -5.39
N ALA A 125 21.55 -7.47 -5.90
CA ALA A 125 21.58 -8.69 -5.11
C ALA A 125 22.58 -8.60 -3.93
N LYS A 126 23.75 -7.98 -4.13
CA LYS A 126 24.76 -7.78 -3.08
C LYS A 126 24.28 -6.88 -1.94
N SER A 127 23.37 -5.95 -2.22
CA SER A 127 22.76 -5.09 -1.20
C SER A 127 21.74 -5.81 -0.31
N GLY A 128 21.41 -7.09 -0.59
CA GLY A 128 20.54 -7.90 0.26
C GLY A 128 19.04 -7.63 0.09
N ALA A 129 18.66 -6.90 -0.97
CA ALA A 129 17.27 -6.73 -1.39
C ALA A 129 16.79 -7.91 -2.23
N ASN A 130 15.52 -8.30 -2.08
CA ASN A 130 14.90 -9.29 -2.95
C ASN A 130 14.25 -8.59 -4.15
N ILE A 131 14.55 -9.05 -5.36
CA ILE A 131 14.00 -8.47 -6.59
C ILE A 131 12.66 -9.14 -6.88
N ILE A 132 11.58 -8.36 -6.87
CA ILE A 132 10.22 -8.81 -7.16
C ILE A 132 9.94 -8.73 -8.67
N GLU A 133 10.34 -7.62 -9.29
CA GLU A 133 10.05 -7.33 -10.68
C GLU A 133 11.17 -6.51 -11.31
N VAL A 134 11.44 -6.77 -12.58
CA VAL A 134 12.36 -6.00 -13.43
C VAL A 134 11.65 -5.73 -14.75
N SER A 135 11.56 -4.47 -15.15
CA SER A 135 10.93 -4.05 -16.39
C SER A 135 11.81 -3.06 -17.15
N HIS A 136 11.88 -3.23 -18.47
CA HIS A 136 12.54 -2.26 -19.34
C HIS A 136 11.57 -1.16 -19.73
N VAL A 137 11.99 0.08 -19.54
CA VAL A 137 11.22 1.28 -19.91
C VAL A 137 12.02 2.06 -20.94
N ARG A 138 11.44 2.20 -22.13
CA ARG A 138 12.04 2.91 -23.27
C ARG A 138 11.21 4.10 -23.73
N GLU A 139 9.89 4.02 -23.55
CA GLU A 139 8.95 5.06 -23.94
C GLU A 139 8.78 6.12 -22.86
N GLY A 140 8.60 7.38 -23.25
CA GLY A 140 8.31 8.49 -22.31
C GLY A 140 9.52 8.97 -21.49
N LEU A 141 10.74 8.55 -21.82
CA LEU A 141 11.97 8.91 -21.12
C LEU A 141 12.98 9.56 -22.05
N ASN A 142 13.70 10.57 -21.55
CA ASN A 142 14.88 11.10 -22.23
C ASN A 142 16.08 10.18 -21.92
N LEU A 143 16.26 9.16 -22.74
CA LEU A 143 17.37 8.20 -22.67
C LEU A 143 18.32 8.47 -23.83
N HIS A 144 19.63 8.37 -23.57
CA HIS A 144 20.59 8.37 -24.66
C HIS A 144 20.39 7.11 -25.54
N VAL A 145 20.78 7.17 -26.81
CA VAL A 145 20.61 6.07 -27.81
C VAL A 145 21.29 4.75 -27.38
N ARG A 146 22.18 4.79 -26.39
CA ARG A 146 22.91 3.64 -25.83
C ARG A 146 22.54 3.36 -24.37
N GLU A 147 21.36 3.78 -23.95
CA GLU A 147 20.83 3.56 -22.62
C GLU A 147 19.46 2.87 -22.70
N THR A 148 19.17 2.06 -21.70
CA THR A 148 17.85 1.51 -21.44
C THR A 148 17.46 1.87 -20.01
N GLY A 149 16.23 2.35 -19.83
CA GLY A 149 15.64 2.52 -18.50
C GLY A 149 15.26 1.16 -17.93
N VAL A 150 15.60 0.93 -16.66
CA VAL A 150 15.25 -0.28 -15.93
C VAL A 150 14.47 0.15 -14.69
N GLN A 151 13.22 -0.27 -14.61
CA GLN A 151 12.44 -0.16 -13.39
C GLN A 151 12.55 -1.47 -12.62
N VAL A 152 12.88 -1.38 -11.34
CA VAL A 152 12.93 -2.53 -10.44
C VAL A 152 12.00 -2.31 -9.26
N VAL A 153 11.34 -3.40 -8.87
CA VAL A 153 10.56 -3.47 -7.63
C VAL A 153 11.31 -4.37 -6.66
N LEU A 154 11.64 -3.83 -5.50
CA LEU A 154 12.42 -4.51 -4.48
C LEU A 154 11.59 -4.71 -3.21
N GLU A 155 11.74 -5.87 -2.58
CA GLU A 155 11.40 -6.06 -1.17
C GLU A 155 12.59 -5.59 -0.31
N VAL A 156 12.31 -4.72 0.65
CA VAL A 156 13.31 -4.06 1.49
C VAL A 156 12.92 -4.10 2.97
N ARG A 157 13.90 -3.93 3.86
CA ARG A 157 13.69 -3.99 5.32
C ARG A 157 13.17 -2.67 5.92
N GLY A 158 13.11 -1.62 5.12
CA GLY A 158 12.77 -0.26 5.55
C GLY A 158 13.36 0.77 4.62
N ARG A 159 13.02 2.05 4.86
CA ARG A 159 13.49 3.19 4.05
C ARG A 159 15.01 3.37 4.13
N ASP A 160 15.62 3.08 5.28
CA ASP A 160 17.07 3.17 5.44
C ASP A 160 17.81 2.18 4.54
N HIS A 161 17.26 0.97 4.40
CA HIS A 161 17.78 -0.04 3.48
C HIS A 161 17.64 0.41 2.02
N THR A 162 16.52 1.04 1.65
CA THR A 162 16.36 1.63 0.31
C THR A 162 17.44 2.68 0.04
N ALA A 163 17.71 3.57 1.00
CA ALA A 163 18.74 4.60 0.86
C ALA A 163 20.16 4.00 0.75
N GLU A 164 20.44 2.93 1.50
CA GLU A 164 21.68 2.16 1.42
C GLU A 164 21.86 1.55 0.02
N ILE A 165 20.83 0.86 -0.50
CA ILE A 165 20.82 0.26 -1.84
C ILE A 165 21.15 1.33 -2.89
N ILE A 166 20.47 2.47 -2.85
CA ILE A 166 20.69 3.58 -3.78
C ILE A 166 22.13 4.07 -3.72
N THR A 167 22.70 4.18 -2.52
CA THR A 167 24.08 4.63 -2.31
C THR A 167 25.09 3.65 -2.89
N ILE A 168 24.93 2.35 -2.62
CA ILE A 168 25.78 1.28 -3.15
C ILE A 168 25.73 1.26 -4.68
N VAL A 169 24.53 1.28 -5.25
CA VAL A 169 24.32 1.24 -6.71
C VAL A 169 24.94 2.46 -7.40
N LYS A 170 24.82 3.64 -6.81
CA LYS A 170 25.49 4.86 -7.31
C LYS A 170 27.01 4.77 -7.24
N SER A 171 27.56 4.15 -6.19
CA SER A 171 29.02 3.98 -6.06
C SER A 171 29.60 3.03 -7.10
N GLU A 172 28.79 2.12 -7.64
CA GLU A 172 29.14 1.21 -8.75
C GLU A 172 28.92 1.86 -10.14
N GLY A 173 28.57 3.14 -10.18
CA GLY A 173 28.46 3.93 -11.41
C GLY A 173 27.10 3.90 -12.11
N PHE A 174 26.06 3.35 -11.48
CA PHE A 174 24.70 3.38 -12.02
C PHE A 174 23.95 4.64 -11.57
N GLU A 175 23.26 5.30 -12.51
CA GLU A 175 22.26 6.30 -12.16
C GLU A 175 20.98 5.60 -11.69
N ILE A 176 20.60 5.82 -10.43
CA ILE A 176 19.38 5.26 -9.85
C ILE A 176 18.67 6.27 -8.93
N SER A 177 17.34 6.23 -8.92
CA SER A 177 16.48 7.05 -8.08
C SER A 177 15.25 6.27 -7.63
N GLU A 178 14.76 6.55 -6.43
CA GLU A 178 13.46 6.06 -5.98
C GLU A 178 12.34 6.78 -6.73
N MET A 179 11.36 6.02 -7.20
CA MET A 179 10.14 6.57 -7.76
C MET A 179 9.15 6.82 -6.62
N THR A 180 8.95 8.07 -6.25
CA THR A 180 7.85 8.45 -5.36
C THR A 180 6.52 8.32 -6.10
N SER A 181 5.58 7.63 -5.45
CA SER A 181 4.15 7.64 -5.84
C SER A 181 3.51 9.00 -5.56
#